data_AF-A0A0Q9I3P9-F1
#
_entry.id   AF-A0A0Q9I3P9-F1
#
_cell.length_a   1.000
_cell.length_b   1.000
_cell.length_c   1.000
_cell.angle_alpha   90.00
_cell.angle_beta   90.00
_cell.angle_gamma   90.00
#
_symmetry.space_group_name_H-M   'P 1'
#
loop_
_entity.id
_entity.type
_entity.pdbx_description
1 polymer ?
#
loop_
_entity_poly.entity_id
_entity_poly.type
_entity_poly.pdbx_seq_one_letter_code
_entity_poly.pdbx_strand_id
1 'polypeptide(L)'
;MSRRFVRAKPGQLVARFGKADRWDKPAIQYAYGGAGAGRSEGRILSDALEGVGIHDGKTLAQLLEERGFDMSTLSFSVQMKDPADV
;
A
#
# COMPACT_ATOMS: atom_id res chain seq x y z
N MET A 1 5.72 7.28 -18.52
CA MET A 1 5.50 6.60 -17.23
C MET A 1 4.19 5.81 -17.28
N SER A 2 4.24 4.52 -16.95
CA SER A 2 3.13 3.57 -17.12
C SER A 2 1.93 3.90 -16.21
N ARG A 3 0.71 3.94 -16.78
CA ARG A 3 -0.57 4.08 -16.06
C ARG A 3 -0.85 2.81 -15.24
N ARG A 4 -0.23 2.67 -14.06
CA ARG A 4 -0.50 1.53 -13.18
C ARG A 4 -1.64 1.88 -12.22
N PHE A 5 -2.85 1.44 -12.57
CA PHE A 5 -3.93 1.33 -11.59
C PHE A 5 -3.58 0.22 -10.60
N VAL A 6 -3.66 0.51 -9.31
CA VAL A 6 -3.34 -0.49 -8.28
C VAL A 6 -4.57 -1.35 -8.03
N ARG A 7 -4.39 -2.67 -8.13
CA ARG A 7 -5.44 -3.68 -7.91
C ARG A 7 -4.86 -4.82 -7.08
N ALA A 8 -5.70 -5.39 -6.24
CA ALA A 8 -5.37 -6.56 -5.43
C ALA A 8 -6.14 -7.79 -5.93
N LYS A 9 -5.55 -8.97 -5.78
CA LYS A 9 -6.20 -10.27 -6.00
C LYS A 9 -7.04 -10.66 -4.78
N PRO A 10 -8.02 -11.57 -4.89
CA PRO A 10 -8.73 -12.12 -3.73
C PRO A 10 -7.79 -12.58 -2.61
N GLY A 11 -8.08 -12.17 -1.37
CA GLY A 11 -7.24 -12.44 -0.20
C GLY A 11 -5.93 -11.64 -0.13
N GLN A 12 -5.72 -10.66 -1.02
CA GLN A 12 -4.48 -9.88 -1.07
C GLN A 12 -4.67 -8.47 -0.53
N LEU A 13 -3.65 -7.97 0.17
CA LEU A 13 -3.44 -6.55 0.47
C LEU A 13 -2.25 -6.05 -0.37
N VAL A 14 -2.37 -4.86 -0.96
CA VAL A 14 -1.33 -4.25 -1.80
C VAL A 14 -1.15 -2.78 -1.45
N ALA A 15 0.10 -2.35 -1.30
CA ALA A 15 0.49 -0.94 -1.32
C ALA A 15 1.47 -0.72 -2.47
N ARG A 16 1.17 0.20 -3.39
CA ARG A 16 2.01 0.46 -4.55
C ARG A 16 1.86 1.90 -5.04
N PHE A 17 2.95 2.47 -5.56
CA PHE A 17 2.86 3.77 -6.22
C PHE A 17 2.13 3.69 -7.56
N GLY A 18 1.11 4.52 -7.73
CA GLY A 18 0.26 4.48 -8.90
C GLY A 18 -0.89 5.48 -8.80
N LYS A 19 -1.92 5.29 -9.62
CA LYS A 19 -3.11 6.14 -9.60
C LYS A 19 -4.33 5.35 -9.15
N ALA A 20 -5.23 5.99 -8.41
CA ALA A 20 -6.55 5.44 -8.15
C ALA A 20 -7.40 5.44 -9.44
N ASP A 21 -7.37 6.54 -10.18
CA ASP A 21 -8.09 6.71 -11.44
C ASP A 21 -7.31 7.54 -12.49
N ARG A 22 -7.92 7.79 -13.65
CA ARG A 22 -7.23 8.44 -14.78
C ARG A 22 -6.89 9.91 -14.53
N TRP A 23 -7.62 10.57 -13.65
CA TRP A 23 -7.50 11.99 -13.30
C TRP A 23 -6.62 12.22 -12.08
N ASP A 24 -6.44 11.18 -11.26
CA ASP A 24 -5.68 11.28 -10.02
C ASP A 24 -4.16 11.49 -10.25
N LYS A 25 -3.52 12.11 -9.26
CA LYS A 25 -2.06 12.22 -9.21
C LYS A 25 -1.46 10.90 -8.73
N PRO A 26 -0.28 10.51 -9.24
CA PRO A 26 0.41 9.33 -8.70
C PRO A 26 0.74 9.53 -7.21
N ALA A 27 0.37 8.55 -6.40
CA ALA A 27 0.63 8.49 -4.96
C ALA A 27 0.76 7.02 -4.53
N ILE A 28 1.04 6.77 -3.26
CA ILE A 28 0.92 5.42 -2.69
C ILE A 28 -0.58 5.07 -2.67
N GLN A 29 -0.92 3.97 -3.32
CA GLN A 29 -2.28 3.47 -3.42
C GLN A 29 -2.39 2.17 -2.65
N TYR A 30 -3.51 2.02 -1.94
CA TYR A 30 -3.84 0.83 -1.15
C TYR A 30 -5.02 0.10 -1.78
N ALA A 31 -4.82 -1.18 -2.09
CA ALA A 31 -5.85 -2.03 -2.64
C ALA A 31 -6.00 -3.30 -1.81
N TYR A 32 -7.22 -3.82 -1.77
CA TYR A 32 -7.59 -5.05 -1.06
C TYR A 32 -8.53 -5.86 -1.94
N GLY A 33 -8.41 -7.19 -1.90
CA GLY A 33 -9.10 -8.07 -2.83
C GLY A 33 -10.33 -8.81 -2.30
N GLY A 34 -10.79 -8.54 -1.08
CA GLY A 34 -11.85 -9.31 -0.44
C GLY A 34 -11.38 -10.69 0.01
N ALA A 35 -12.30 -11.60 0.34
CA ALA A 35 -12.00 -12.95 0.88
C ALA A 35 -11.02 -12.92 2.08
N GLY A 36 -11.36 -12.14 3.11
CA GLY A 36 -10.54 -11.96 4.32
C GLY A 36 -9.55 -10.79 4.26
N ALA A 37 -9.23 -10.27 3.07
CA ALA A 37 -8.47 -9.03 2.91
C ALA A 37 -9.43 -7.87 2.59
N GLY A 38 -10.02 -7.28 3.62
CA GLY A 38 -11.03 -6.23 3.52
C GLY A 38 -10.47 -4.83 3.68
N ARG A 39 -11.39 -3.85 3.77
CA ARG A 39 -11.05 -2.43 3.97
C ARG A 39 -10.30 -2.20 5.29
N SER A 40 -10.69 -2.90 6.35
CA SER A 40 -10.05 -2.79 7.67
C SER A 40 -8.59 -3.22 7.60
N GLU A 41 -8.30 -4.32 6.91
CA GLU A 41 -6.94 -4.83 6.73
C GLU A 41 -6.14 -3.92 5.78
N GLY A 42 -6.78 -3.36 4.75
CA GLY A 42 -6.15 -2.35 3.89
C GLY A 42 -5.74 -1.09 4.66
N ARG A 43 -6.51 -0.71 5.68
CA ARG A 43 -6.18 0.42 6.57
C ARG A 43 -4.89 0.16 7.35
N ILE A 44 -4.59 -1.08 7.72
CA ILE A 44 -3.34 -1.43 8.40
C ILE A 44 -2.12 -1.01 7.55
N LEU A 45 -2.16 -1.23 6.23
CA LEU A 45 -1.08 -0.80 5.34
C LEU A 45 -0.97 0.73 5.25
N SER A 46 -2.11 1.40 5.15
CA SER A 46 -2.15 2.87 5.09
C SER A 46 -1.65 3.50 6.39
N ASP A 47 -2.06 2.96 7.53
CA ASP A 47 -1.59 3.41 8.84
C ASP A 47 -0.08 3.17 9.00
N ALA A 48 0.43 2.01 8.59
CA ALA A 48 1.87 1.70 8.68
C ALA A 48 2.76 2.59 7.80
N LEU A 49 2.29 2.99 6.62
CA LEU A 49 3.07 3.77 5.67
C LEU A 49 2.92 5.29 5.86
N GLU A 50 1.70 5.76 6.13
CA GLU A 50 1.33 7.18 6.07
C GLU A 50 0.49 7.67 7.27
N GLY A 51 -0.07 6.78 8.09
CA GLY A 51 -0.97 7.18 9.19
C GLY A 51 -0.32 7.26 10.57
N VAL A 52 0.79 6.54 10.80
CA VAL A 52 1.47 6.46 12.10
C VAL A 52 2.86 7.07 12.01
N GLY A 53 3.16 7.98 12.94
CA GLY A 53 4.51 8.51 13.12
C GLY A 53 5.43 7.44 13.70
N ILE A 54 6.54 7.14 13.02
CA ILE A 54 7.48 6.08 13.41
C ILE A 54 8.80 6.64 14.00
N HIS A 55 9.17 7.87 13.65
CA HIS A 55 10.36 8.54 14.19
C HIS A 55 10.16 10.07 14.09
N ASP A 56 10.35 10.78 15.21
CA ASP A 56 10.17 12.24 15.29
C ASP A 56 8.83 12.75 14.72
N GLY A 57 7.76 11.96 14.92
CA GLY A 57 6.42 12.28 14.40
C GLY A 57 6.26 12.13 12.88
N LYS A 58 7.29 11.69 12.16
CA LYS A 58 7.24 11.45 10.71
C LYS A 58 6.82 10.01 10.40
N THR A 59 6.06 9.89 9.32
CA THR A 59 5.61 8.60 8.78
C THR A 59 6.73 7.88 8.05
N LEU A 60 6.56 6.59 7.78
CA LEU A 60 7.55 5.83 7.02
C LEU A 60 7.77 6.42 5.62
N ALA A 61 6.68 6.78 4.92
CA ALA A 61 6.76 7.38 3.60
C ALA A 61 7.58 8.68 3.61
N GLN A 62 7.31 9.59 4.55
CA GLN A 62 8.05 10.84 4.69
C GLN A 62 9.54 10.63 4.94
N LEU A 63 9.90 9.72 5.86
CA LEU A 63 11.30 9.45 6.16
C LEU A 63 12.07 8.86 4.98
N LEU A 64 11.41 8.04 4.16
CA LEU A 64 12.03 7.48 2.96
C LEU A 64 12.24 8.57 1.91
N GLU A 65 11.24 9.43 1.67
CA GLU A 65 11.38 10.55 0.72
C GLU A 65 12.46 11.55 1.15
N GLU A 66 12.49 11.94 2.42
CA GLU A 66 13.51 12.88 2.96
C GLU A 66 14.94 12.34 2.87
N ARG A 67 15.09 11.01 2.89
CA ARG A 67 16.39 10.33 2.72
C ARG A 67 16.73 10.06 1.25
N GLY A 68 15.89 10.49 0.32
CA GLY A 68 16.12 10.38 -1.12
C GLY A 68 15.76 9.03 -1.73
N PHE A 69 14.96 8.19 -1.05
CA PHE A 69 14.46 6.96 -1.64
C PHE A 69 13.34 7.25 -2.65
N ASP A 70 13.38 6.56 -3.80
CA ASP A 70 12.36 6.71 -4.85
C ASP A 70 11.09 5.92 -4.50
N MET A 71 10.09 6.62 -3.96
CA MET A 71 8.79 6.03 -3.61
C MET A 71 8.01 5.50 -4.81
N SER A 72 8.33 5.92 -6.04
CA SER A 72 7.69 5.39 -7.25
C SER A 72 7.99 3.90 -7.49
N THR A 73 9.03 3.39 -6.81
CA THR A 73 9.41 1.97 -6.82
C THR A 73 8.67 1.13 -5.78
N LEU A 74 7.90 1.74 -4.87
CA LEU A 74 7.22 1.04 -3.79
C LEU A 74 6.25 -0.02 -4.33
N SER A 75 6.47 -1.27 -3.90
CA SER A 75 5.60 -2.41 -4.20
C SER A 75 5.62 -3.38 -3.03
N PHE A 76 4.55 -3.36 -2.25
CA PHE A 76 4.36 -4.24 -1.10
C PHE A 76 3.06 -5.04 -1.28
N SER A 77 3.09 -6.33 -0.98
CA SER A 77 1.88 -7.15 -1.01
C SER A 77 1.92 -8.28 0.00
N VAL A 78 0.77 -8.56 0.61
CA VAL A 78 0.57 -9.65 1.58
C VAL A 78 -0.63 -10.47 1.12
N GLN A 79 -0.54 -11.78 1.22
CA GLN A 79 -1.60 -12.72 0.88
C GLN A 79 -2.09 -13.39 2.16
N MET A 80 -3.41 -13.56 2.30
CA MET A 80 -4.01 -14.43 3.31
C MET A 80 -3.42 -15.84 3.18
N LYS A 81 -3.09 -16.46 4.31
CA LYS A 81 -2.73 -17.87 4.32
C LYS A 81 -3.91 -18.70 3.81
N ASP A 82 -3.61 -19.80 3.13
CA ASP A 82 -4.62 -20.83 2.89
C ASP A 82 -5.03 -21.40 4.26
N PRO A 83 -6.32 -21.67 4.52
CA PRO A 83 -6.74 -22.38 5.72
C PRO A 83 -5.99 -23.69 5.98
N ALA A 84 -5.44 -24.35 4.96
CA ALA A 84 -4.60 -25.54 5.11
C ALA A 84 -3.16 -25.24 5.64
N ASP A 85 -2.73 -23.98 5.62
CA ASP A 85 -1.39 -23.51 6.02
C ASP A 85 -1.37 -22.81 7.41
N VAL A 86 -2.47 -22.89 8.16
CA VAL A 86 -2.65 -22.29 9.50
C VAL A 86 -2.67 -23.38 10.56
#